data_AF-X0S4E4-F1
#
_entry.id   AF-X0S4E4-F1
#
_cell.length_a   1.000
_cell.length_b   1.000
_cell.length_c   1.000
_cell.angle_alpha   90.00
_cell.angle_beta   90.00
_cell.angle_gamma   90.00
#
_symmetry.space_group_name_H-M   'P 1'
#
loop_
_entity.id
_entity.type
_entity.pdbx_description
1 polymer ?
#
loop_
_entity_poly.entity_id
_entity_poly.type
_entity_poly.pdbx_seq_one_letter_code
_entity_poly.pdbx_strand_id
1 'polypeptide(L)'
;AVFDPFWVAIAAGLGAAIGELTGYLAGFSGQGVVENADYYDRLLHWMDKHKRLSNLALTVLAFIPNPFFDLAGMTAGALKFSVLRFLFFVAIGQILKMMMFAYAGASSLNWFYN
;
A
#
# COMPACT_ATOMS: atom_id res chain seq x y z
N ALA A 1 8.70 -12.63 23.75
CA ALA A 1 8.27 -11.25 24.07
C ALA A 1 6.96 -10.99 23.34
N VAL A 2 5.89 -10.69 24.06
CA VAL A 2 4.62 -10.26 23.44
C VAL A 2 4.79 -8.78 23.16
N PHE A 3 5.23 -8.43 21.95
CA PHE A 3 5.29 -7.04 21.53
C PHE A 3 3.87 -6.50 21.41
N ASP A 4 3.64 -5.25 21.86
CA ASP A 4 2.35 -4.59 21.71
C ASP A 4 1.93 -4.60 20.23
N PRO A 5 0.75 -5.17 19.89
CA PRO A 5 0.27 -5.27 18.51
C PRO A 5 0.27 -3.93 17.76
N PHE A 6 0.12 -2.82 18.50
CA PHE A 6 0.20 -1.46 17.98
C PHE A 6 1.57 -1.12 17.40
N TRP A 7 2.65 -1.35 18.13
CA TRP A 7 4.01 -1.05 17.67
C TRP A 7 4.46 -1.98 16.56
N VAL A 8 4.03 -3.25 16.62
CA VAL A 8 4.26 -4.22 15.54
C VAL A 8 3.59 -3.75 14.25
N ALA A 9 2.33 -3.31 14.33
CA ALA A 9 1.60 -2.81 13.17
C ALA A 9 2.24 -1.56 12.55
N ILE A 10 2.75 -0.62 13.37
CA ILE A 10 3.45 0.57 12.88
C ILE A 10 4.74 0.18 12.16
N ALA A 11 5.59 -0.63 12.81
CA ALA A 11 6.86 -1.05 12.22
C ALA A 11 6.65 -1.85 10.92
N ALA A 12 5.71 -2.79 10.92
CA ALA A 12 5.35 -3.57 9.73
C ALA A 12 4.78 -2.68 8.62
N GLY A 13 3.88 -1.76 8.96
CA GLY A 13 3.26 -0.86 7.98
C GLY A 13 4.27 0.09 7.32
N LEU A 14 5.21 0.64 8.11
CA LEU A 14 6.29 1.47 7.59
C LEU A 14 7.27 0.68 6.73
N GLY A 15 7.69 -0.51 7.18
CA GLY A 15 8.59 -1.37 6.42
C GLY A 15 7.99 -1.77 5.07
N ALA A 16 6.70 -2.10 5.06
CA ALA A 16 6.00 -2.45 3.83
C ALA A 16 5.75 -1.24 2.92
N ALA A 17 5.49 -0.04 3.46
CA ALA A 17 5.46 1.20 2.67
C ALA A 17 6.80 1.55 2.01
N ILE A 18 7.93 1.23 2.65
CA ILE A 18 9.26 1.36 2.05
C ILE A 18 9.44 0.31 0.94
N GLY A 19 8.97 -0.92 1.14
CA GLY A 19 8.94 -1.96 0.13
C GLY A 19 8.26 -1.51 -1.17
N GLU A 20 7.16 -0.77 -1.05
CA GLU A 20 6.41 -0.22 -2.20
C GLU A 20 7.17 0.81 -3.04
N LEU A 21 8.25 1.38 -2.52
CA LEU A 21 9.10 2.25 -3.34
C LEU A 21 9.69 1.48 -4.52
N THR A 22 9.85 0.16 -4.42
CA THR A 22 10.27 -0.67 -5.56
C THR A 22 9.25 -0.63 -6.69
N GLY A 23 7.95 -0.81 -6.40
CA GLY A 23 6.87 -0.68 -7.36
C GLY A 23 6.75 0.76 -7.92
N TYR A 24 6.88 1.76 -7.05
CA TYR A 24 6.93 3.16 -7.47
C TYR A 24 8.07 3.41 -8.47
N LEU A 25 9.27 2.92 -8.19
CA LEU A 25 10.42 3.08 -9.08
C LEU A 25 10.24 2.31 -10.39
N ALA A 26 9.63 1.11 -10.36
CA ALA A 26 9.32 0.34 -11.56
C ALA A 26 8.34 1.08 -12.49
N GLY A 27 7.32 1.73 -11.93
CA GLY A 27 6.42 2.59 -12.69
C GLY A 27 7.08 3.88 -13.18
N PHE A 28 7.95 4.48 -12.36
CA PHE A 28 8.69 5.70 -12.71
C PHE A 28 9.70 5.48 -13.84
N SER A 29 10.35 4.31 -13.89
CA SER A 29 11.29 3.93 -14.95
C SER A 29 10.61 3.42 -16.21
N GLY A 30 9.30 3.13 -16.16
CA GLY A 30 8.55 2.50 -17.24
C GLY A 30 8.96 1.03 -17.50
N GLN A 31 9.71 0.41 -16.59
CA GLN A 31 10.19 -0.97 -16.71
C GLN A 31 9.36 -1.97 -15.88
N GLY A 32 8.27 -1.52 -15.26
CA GLY A 32 7.37 -2.41 -14.51
C GLY A 32 6.68 -3.42 -15.42
N VAL A 33 6.87 -4.72 -15.13
CA VAL A 33 6.04 -5.78 -15.70
C VAL A 33 4.69 -5.73 -14.99
N VAL A 34 3.67 -5.25 -15.70
CA VAL A 34 2.33 -5.09 -15.13
C VAL A 34 1.50 -6.33 -15.42
N GLU A 35 1.20 -7.09 -14.37
CA GLU A 35 0.15 -8.10 -14.44
C GLU A 35 -1.21 -7.40 -14.56
N ASN A 36 -1.98 -7.72 -15.61
CA ASN A 36 -3.27 -7.11 -15.94
C ASN A 36 -3.19 -5.62 -16.36
N ALA A 37 -2.52 -5.36 -17.49
CA ALA A 37 -2.40 -4.04 -18.12
C ALA A 37 -3.74 -3.26 -18.24
N ASP A 38 -4.87 -3.94 -18.48
CA ASP A 38 -6.18 -3.28 -18.58
C ASP A 38 -6.61 -2.55 -17.30
N TYR A 39 -6.37 -3.15 -16.12
CA TYR A 39 -6.70 -2.52 -14.83
C TYR A 39 -5.71 -1.42 -14.48
N TYR A 40 -4.44 -1.64 -14.79
CA TYR A 40 -3.40 -0.63 -14.65
C TYR A 40 -3.72 0.62 -15.46
N ASP A 41 -4.03 0.48 -16.75
CA ASP A 41 -4.34 1.61 -17.63
C ASP A 41 -5.60 2.35 -17.16
N ARG A 42 -6.63 1.63 -16.69
CA ARG A 42 -7.83 2.26 -16.11
C ARG A 42 -7.50 3.06 -14.85
N LEU A 43 -6.70 2.49 -13.95
CA LEU A 43 -6.27 3.15 -12.72
C LEU A 43 -5.39 4.37 -13.02
N LEU A 44 -4.47 4.24 -13.98
CA LEU A 44 -3.59 5.30 -14.46
C LEU A 44 -4.39 6.47 -15.01
N HIS A 45 -5.30 6.24 -15.95
CA HIS A 45 -6.16 7.28 -16.50
C HIS A 45 -7.06 7.90 -15.43
N TRP A 46 -7.60 7.10 -14.50
CA TRP A 46 -8.44 7.62 -13.43
C TRP A 46 -7.67 8.51 -12.45
N MET A 47 -6.47 8.08 -12.04
CA MET A 47 -5.58 8.82 -11.13
C MET A 47 -4.98 10.07 -11.78
N ASP A 48 -4.73 10.05 -13.09
CA ASP A 48 -4.29 11.24 -13.82
C ASP A 48 -5.43 12.27 -13.94
N LYS A 49 -6.66 11.81 -14.24
CA LYS A 49 -7.84 12.66 -14.32
C LYS A 49 -8.24 13.25 -12.96
N HIS A 50 -8.02 12.51 -11.86
CA HIS A 50 -8.47 12.90 -10.52
C HIS A 50 -7.32 13.09 -9.52
N LYS A 51 -6.28 13.85 -9.86
CA LYS A 51 -5.08 14.06 -9.00
C LYS A 51 -5.35 14.44 -7.54
N ARG A 52 -6.48 15.11 -7.25
CA ARG A 52 -6.90 15.43 -5.87
C ARG A 52 -7.36 14.20 -5.09
N LEU A 53 -8.07 13.28 -5.73
CA LEU A 53 -8.57 12.04 -5.13
C LEU A 53 -7.51 10.94 -5.13
N SER A 54 -6.48 11.03 -5.98
CA SER A 54 -5.42 10.03 -6.08
C SER A 54 -4.67 9.80 -4.76
N ASN A 55 -4.54 10.82 -3.89
CA ASN A 55 -3.98 10.65 -2.55
C ASN A 55 -4.83 9.68 -1.69
N LEU A 56 -6.15 9.84 -1.75
CA LEU A 56 -7.11 9.03 -1.01
C LEU A 56 -7.18 7.62 -1.62
N ALA A 57 -7.13 7.54 -2.94
CA ALA A 57 -7.04 6.27 -3.66
C ALA A 57 -5.78 5.48 -3.28
N LEU A 58 -4.62 6.14 -3.15
CA LEU A 58 -3.38 5.48 -2.70
C LEU A 58 -3.53 4.86 -1.31
N THR A 59 -4.12 5.58 -0.36
CA THR A 59 -4.38 5.04 0.98
C THR A 59 -5.35 3.87 0.96
N VAL A 60 -6.44 3.97 0.18
CA VAL A 60 -7.45 2.91 0.08
C VAL A 60 -6.89 1.67 -0.61
N LEU A 61 -6.16 1.84 -1.72
CA LEU A 61 -5.51 0.72 -2.42
C LEU A 61 -4.43 0.08 -1.55
N ALA A 62 -3.67 0.86 -0.78
CA ALA A 62 -2.67 0.33 0.14
C ALA A 62 -3.27 -0.44 1.32
N PHE A 63 -4.52 -0.15 1.67
CA PHE A 63 -5.26 -0.82 2.72
C PHE A 63 -5.85 -2.16 2.27
N ILE A 64 -6.33 -2.26 1.02
CA ILE A 64 -6.98 -3.47 0.50
C ILE A 64 -5.92 -4.50 0.10
N PRO A 65 -5.87 -5.70 0.72
CA PRO A 65 -4.94 -6.77 0.35
C PRO A 65 -5.41 -7.47 -0.94
N ASN A 66 -5.07 -6.91 -2.09
CA ASN A 66 -5.33 -7.48 -3.43
C ASN A 66 -4.23 -6.94 -4.38
N PRO A 67 -3.83 -7.64 -5.47
CA PRO A 67 -2.86 -7.18 -6.48
C PRO A 67 -2.94 -5.71 -6.94
N PHE A 68 -4.04 -5.01 -6.65
CA PHE A 68 -4.13 -3.55 -6.74
C PHE A 68 -3.10 -2.77 -5.92
N PHE A 69 -2.57 -3.36 -4.85
CA PHE A 69 -1.57 -2.72 -4.00
C PHE A 69 -0.30 -2.35 -4.79
N ASP A 70 0.31 -3.34 -5.45
CA ASP A 70 1.53 -3.15 -6.25
C ASP A 70 1.26 -2.25 -7.48
N LEU A 71 0.04 -2.31 -8.03
CA LEU A 71 -0.42 -1.42 -9.10
C LEU A 71 -0.46 0.04 -8.64
N ALA A 72 -0.82 0.33 -7.38
CA ALA A 72 -0.90 1.68 -6.86
C ALA A 72 0.49 2.35 -6.85
N GLY A 73 1.52 1.61 -6.44
CA GLY A 73 2.91 2.02 -6.49
C GLY A 73 3.35 2.37 -7.91
N MET A 74 3.21 1.41 -8.83
CA MET A 74 3.58 1.60 -10.24
C MET A 74 2.83 2.77 -10.87
N THR A 75 1.53 2.89 -10.62
CA THR A 75 0.71 3.96 -11.21
C THR A 75 1.14 5.34 -10.69
N ALA A 76 1.40 5.48 -9.38
CA ALA A 76 1.92 6.73 -8.81
C ALA A 76 3.32 7.08 -9.33
N GLY A 77 4.17 6.07 -9.54
CA GLY A 77 5.47 6.20 -10.18
C GLY A 77 5.38 6.71 -11.61
N ALA A 78 4.52 6.10 -12.41
CA ALA A 78 4.27 6.49 -13.80
C ALA A 78 3.72 7.92 -13.92
N LEU A 79 2.86 8.34 -12.99
CA LEU A 79 2.34 9.71 -12.90
C LEU A 79 3.31 10.70 -12.23
N LYS A 80 4.49 10.23 -11.81
CA LYS A 80 5.56 11.03 -11.18
C LYS A 80 5.07 11.86 -9.98
N PHE A 81 4.27 11.24 -9.11
CA PHE A 81 3.88 11.89 -7.86
C PHE A 81 5.09 12.15 -6.96
N SER A 82 5.02 13.15 -6.09
CA SER A 82 6.11 13.35 -5.12
C SER A 82 6.27 12.10 -4.26
N VAL A 83 7.50 11.56 -4.19
CA VAL A 83 7.83 10.34 -3.42
C VAL A 83 7.38 10.46 -1.96
N LEU A 84 7.62 11.62 -1.34
CA LEU A 84 7.19 11.88 0.05
C LEU A 84 5.67 11.83 0.21
N ARG A 85 4.94 12.36 -0.78
CA ARG A 85 3.47 12.33 -0.77
C ARG A 85 2.97 10.90 -0.91
N PHE A 86 3.52 10.15 -1.86
CA PHE A 86 3.22 8.74 -2.05
C PHE A 86 3.48 7.93 -0.78
N LEU A 87 4.68 8.05 -0.22
CA LEU A 87 5.09 7.31 0.97
C LEU A 87 4.18 7.62 2.16
N PHE A 88 3.81 8.89 2.36
CA PHE A 88 2.92 9.30 3.44
C PHE A 88 1.54 8.64 3.34
N PHE A 89 0.89 8.71 2.18
CA PHE A 89 -0.45 8.14 2.00
C PHE A 89 -0.46 6.60 2.00
N VAL A 90 0.58 5.97 1.44
CA VAL A 90 0.74 4.51 1.46
C VAL A 90 1.06 4.01 2.86
N ALA A 91 1.93 4.69 3.61
CA ALA A 91 2.25 4.35 4.99
C ALA A 91 0.99 4.33 5.87
N ILE A 92 0.09 5.30 5.71
CA ILE A 92 -1.18 5.30 6.45
C ILE A 92 -2.00 4.05 6.12
N GLY A 93 -2.19 3.74 4.83
CA GLY A 93 -2.97 2.56 4.40
C GLY A 93 -2.35 1.25 4.89
N GLN A 94 -1.02 1.15 4.83
CA GLN A 94 -0.25 -0.01 5.28
C GLN A 94 -0.34 -0.20 6.79
N ILE A 95 -0.19 0.87 7.58
CA ILE A 95 -0.30 0.79 9.05
C ILE A 95 -1.71 0.35 9.44
N LEU A 96 -2.75 0.91 8.82
CA LEU A 96 -4.14 0.50 9.08
C LEU A 96 -4.36 -0.98 8.73
N LYS A 97 -3.83 -1.43 7.60
CA LYS A 97 -3.89 -2.84 7.18
C LYS A 97 -3.18 -3.74 8.18
N MET A 98 -1.95 -3.39 8.58
CA MET A 98 -1.16 -4.16 9.54
C MET A 98 -1.76 -4.14 10.93
N MET A 99 -2.44 -3.06 11.30
CA MET A 99 -3.18 -2.96 12.56
C MET A 99 -4.33 -3.97 12.58
N MET A 100 -5.12 -4.06 11.50
CA MET A 100 -6.15 -5.10 11.40
C MET A 100 -5.56 -6.50 11.52
N PHE A 101 -4.46 -6.79 10.80
CA PHE A 101 -3.82 -8.10 10.88
C PHE A 101 -3.23 -8.40 12.26
N ALA A 102 -2.62 -7.42 12.93
CA ALA A 102 -2.04 -7.60 14.26
C ALA A 102 -3.12 -7.88 15.32
N TYR A 103 -4.25 -7.15 15.29
CA TYR A 103 -5.38 -7.39 16.19
C TYR A 103 -6.11 -8.71 15.88
N ALA A 104 -6.29 -9.05 14.60
CA ALA A 104 -6.83 -10.34 14.21
C ALA A 104 -5.93 -11.50 14.68
N GLY A 105 -4.61 -11.36 14.51
CA GLY A 105 -3.61 -12.32 14.99
C GLY A 105 -3.65 -12.49 16.51
N ALA A 106 -3.65 -11.40 17.27
CA ALA A 106 -3.77 -11.44 18.73
C ALA A 106 -5.07 -12.12 19.21
N SER A 107 -6.19 -11.90 18.51
CA SER A 107 -7.47 -12.54 18.82
C SER A 107 -7.46 -14.04 18.48
N SER A 108 -6.86 -14.42 17.36
CA SER A 108 -6.74 -15.83 16.96
C SER A 108 -5.84 -16.64 17.89
N LEU A 109 -4.76 -16.05 18.41
CA LEU A 109 -3.89 -16.71 19.39
C LEU A 109 -4.61 -16.99 20.72
N ASN A 110 -5.48 -16.08 21.17
CA ASN A 110 -6.33 -16.31 22.34
C ASN A 110 -7.34 -17.45 22.14
N TRP A 111 -7.80 -17.69 20.91
CA TRP A 111 -8.71 -18.80 20.60
C TRP A 111 -8.02 -20.17 20.60
N PHE A 112 -6.74 -20.24 20.22
CA PHE A 112 -5.98 -21.49 20.23
C PHE A 112 -5.39 -21.85 21.60
N TYR A 113 -5.25 -20.87 22.50
CA TYR A 113 -4.65 -21.07 23.84
C TYR A 113 -5.70 -21.24 24.97
N ASN A 114 -7.00 -21.25 24.63
CA ASN A 114 -8.13 -21.43 25.55
C ASN A 114 -9.03 -22.58 25.07
#